data_AF-A0A5E4RIP9-F1
#
_entry.id   AF-A0A5E4RIP9-F1
#
_cell.length_a   1.000
_cell.length_b   1.000
_cell.length_c   1.000
_cell.angle_alpha   90.00
_cell.angle_beta   90.00
_cell.angle_gamma   90.00
#
_symmetry.space_group_name_H-M   'P 1'
#
loop_
_entity.id
_entity.type
_entity.pdbx_description
1 polymer ?
#
loop_
_entity_poly.entity_id
_entity_poly.type
_entity_poly.pdbx_seq_one_letter_code
_entity_poly.pdbx_strand_id
1 'polypeptide(L)'
;MMSNMLKTVAAAAAVSFALAACGGGGGGGGGSSGSGSGSGSGTGTGTTTTSTSNGQALLAAYTPPADIAGDVVTNYSGPSFNSYVGTSGLQSACSGSTVSTTVVDAPDVIVFSAGASVKAQELAADQFENQALPTVRTALALPTTGTAFDGQNKVVLCVDKALGQGIGETGTAITGQTVLGLPGPVMQLMSADSPNFDTRYPSATSLDAMAPLVVHESTHAALYSLMEPFGGGEIWFQEGTAQTVAGQSIGTKESVLATVQAGDVLAASNPNTNLNAYGAYEATLQYLTSSAPGGLGYGLTNLKNFVTAYKAAAMAACAQPIPNGIIPPATQTTGMPTGQYNACVGGAGSISPQLETAFDTAFNATFKDASGSPLLLHTADGSNSLESTLYQRLSAFLP
;
A
#
# COMPACT_ATOMS: atom_id res chain seq x y z
N MET A 1 -46.29 -23.57 1.55
CA MET A 1 -45.86 -23.30 0.16
C MET A 1 -46.17 -21.85 -0.15
N MET A 2 -45.16 -20.99 -0.07
CA MET A 2 -45.22 -19.62 -0.60
C MET A 2 -43.78 -19.23 -0.93
N SER A 3 -43.52 -19.16 -2.22
CA SER A 3 -42.26 -18.79 -2.86
C SER A 3 -42.12 -17.28 -2.82
N ASN A 4 -40.97 -16.74 -2.43
CA ASN A 4 -40.60 -15.35 -2.68
C ASN A 4 -39.14 -15.27 -3.15
N MET A 5 -39.03 -15.40 -4.48
CA MET A 5 -38.17 -14.67 -5.41
C MET A 5 -36.83 -14.12 -4.91
N LEU A 6 -35.76 -14.75 -5.42
CA LEU A 6 -34.45 -14.12 -5.64
C LEU A 6 -34.60 -12.82 -6.45
N LYS A 7 -33.99 -11.74 -5.96
CA LYS A 7 -33.64 -10.58 -6.79
C LYS A 7 -32.20 -10.71 -7.23
N THR A 8 -32.01 -11.20 -8.45
CA THR A 8 -30.78 -11.06 -9.23
C THR A 8 -30.63 -9.59 -9.61
N VAL A 9 -29.59 -8.91 -9.15
CA VAL A 9 -29.19 -7.60 -9.66
C VAL A 9 -28.04 -7.84 -10.63
N ALA A 10 -28.39 -7.89 -11.92
CA ALA A 10 -27.45 -7.69 -13.01
C ALA A 10 -27.28 -6.18 -13.20
N ALA A 11 -26.05 -5.69 -13.15
CA ALA A 11 -25.69 -4.37 -13.66
C ALA A 11 -24.30 -4.45 -14.28
N ALA A 12 -24.26 -4.88 -15.53
CA ALA A 12 -23.20 -4.56 -16.47
C ALA A 12 -23.68 -3.34 -17.29
N ALA A 13 -23.01 -2.20 -17.16
CA ALA A 13 -22.92 -1.18 -18.21
C ALA A 13 -21.84 -0.18 -17.84
N ALA A 14 -20.97 0.06 -18.82
CA ALA A 14 -19.84 0.97 -18.79
C ALA A 14 -20.23 2.39 -18.38
N VAL A 15 -19.44 2.97 -17.47
CA VAL A 15 -19.36 4.41 -17.29
C VAL A 15 -17.90 4.80 -17.49
N SER A 16 -17.64 5.37 -18.67
CA SER A 16 -16.38 6.06 -18.99
C SER A 16 -16.23 7.26 -18.05
N PHE A 17 -15.38 7.14 -17.04
CA PHE A 17 -14.91 8.29 -16.26
C PHE A 17 -13.57 8.77 -16.80
N ALA A 18 -13.51 10.07 -17.10
CA ALA A 18 -12.32 10.76 -17.53
C ALA A 18 -11.23 10.63 -16.45
N LEU A 19 -10.15 9.93 -16.81
CA LEU A 19 -8.99 9.63 -16.00
C LEU A 19 -8.17 10.92 -15.80
N ALA A 20 -8.19 11.48 -14.59
CA ALA A 20 -7.20 12.45 -14.18
C ALA A 20 -5.87 11.71 -13.94
N ALA A 21 -4.87 12.03 -14.75
CA ALA A 21 -3.55 11.42 -14.73
C ALA A 21 -2.89 11.56 -13.35
N CYS A 22 -2.56 10.43 -12.71
CA CYS A 22 -1.49 10.36 -11.72
C CYS A 22 -0.18 10.42 -12.52
N GLY A 23 0.40 11.63 -12.61
CA GLY A 23 1.42 11.99 -13.60
C GLY A 23 2.72 11.19 -13.50
N GLY A 24 2.95 10.36 -14.52
CA GLY A 24 4.29 10.02 -14.99
C GLY A 24 4.73 11.02 -16.06
N GLY A 25 5.97 11.48 -16.00
CA GLY A 25 6.60 12.30 -17.03
C GLY A 25 8.11 12.16 -16.98
N GLY A 26 8.67 11.39 -17.92
CA GLY A 26 10.10 11.25 -18.14
C GLY A 26 10.52 11.74 -19.54
N GLY A 27 11.80 12.11 -19.66
CA GLY A 27 12.54 12.47 -20.89
C GLY A 27 13.10 13.89 -20.84
N GLY A 28 14.33 14.24 -21.17
CA GLY A 28 15.51 13.55 -21.69
C GLY A 28 16.47 14.61 -22.27
N GLY A 29 17.76 14.55 -21.90
CA GLY A 29 18.97 15.08 -22.56
C GLY A 29 19.02 16.49 -23.19
N GLY A 30 19.97 17.32 -22.73
CA GLY A 30 20.53 18.41 -23.53
C GLY A 30 21.21 19.51 -22.71
N GLY A 31 22.53 19.44 -22.54
CA GLY A 31 23.30 20.51 -21.91
C GLY A 31 23.53 21.71 -22.83
N SER A 32 23.52 22.92 -22.27
CA SER A 32 24.43 24.02 -22.60
C SER A 32 24.26 25.22 -21.67
N SER A 33 25.39 25.88 -21.44
CA SER A 33 25.70 27.04 -20.61
C SER A 33 24.81 28.28 -20.74
N GLY A 34 24.63 29.02 -19.64
CA GLY A 34 24.13 30.39 -19.67
C GLY A 34 24.05 31.06 -18.30
N SER A 35 25.14 31.70 -17.89
CA SER A 35 25.24 32.60 -16.73
C SER A 35 24.24 33.75 -16.80
N GLY A 36 23.61 34.10 -15.68
CA GLY A 36 22.68 35.23 -15.60
C GLY A 36 22.52 35.75 -14.17
N SER A 37 23.54 36.45 -13.70
CA SER A 37 23.52 37.30 -12.51
C SER A 37 22.38 38.33 -12.55
N GLY A 38 21.55 38.36 -11.51
CA GLY A 38 20.49 39.35 -11.34
C GLY A 38 20.30 39.71 -9.87
N SER A 39 21.19 40.56 -9.34
CA SER A 39 21.01 41.23 -8.06
C SER A 39 19.80 42.17 -8.14
N GLY A 40 18.79 41.91 -7.31
CA GLY A 40 17.60 42.75 -7.16
C GLY A 40 17.24 42.93 -5.69
N SER A 41 17.84 43.94 -5.06
CA SER A 41 17.45 44.47 -3.75
C SER A 41 16.04 45.05 -3.84
N GLY A 42 15.06 44.32 -3.31
CA GLY A 42 13.68 44.79 -3.14
C GLY A 42 13.19 44.49 -1.73
N THR A 43 13.18 45.51 -0.87
CA THR A 43 12.44 45.52 0.39
C THR A 43 10.94 45.48 0.10
N GLY A 44 10.39 44.28 -0.03
CA GLY A 44 8.95 44.03 -0.06
C GLY A 44 8.52 43.43 1.26
N THR A 45 7.66 44.14 1.99
CA THR A 45 6.87 43.61 3.11
C THR A 45 6.05 42.44 2.58
N GLY A 46 6.58 41.23 2.73
CA GLY A 46 5.92 40.01 2.32
C GLY A 46 4.70 39.78 3.21
N THR A 47 3.53 40.14 2.70
CA THR A 47 2.30 39.46 3.11
C THR A 47 2.53 37.99 2.76
N THR A 48 2.71 37.13 3.75
CA THR A 48 2.55 35.69 3.56
C THR A 48 1.10 35.46 3.18
N THR A 49 0.77 35.57 1.89
CA THR A 49 -0.39 34.90 1.33
C THR A 49 -0.08 33.42 1.44
N THR A 50 -0.45 32.81 2.57
CA THR A 50 -0.66 31.37 2.65
C THR A 50 -1.66 31.04 1.56
N SER A 51 -1.17 30.61 0.40
CA SER A 51 -2.02 29.98 -0.60
C SER A 51 -2.65 28.78 0.09
N THR A 52 -3.94 28.90 0.39
CA THR A 52 -4.76 27.78 0.84
C THR A 52 -4.68 26.72 -0.27
N SER A 53 -4.23 25.50 0.05
CA SER A 53 -4.21 24.44 -0.96
C SER A 53 -5.64 24.18 -1.44
N ASN A 54 -5.81 23.79 -2.70
CA ASN A 54 -7.11 23.36 -3.22
C ASN A 54 -7.68 22.20 -2.37
N GLY A 55 -6.83 21.33 -1.84
CA GLY A 55 -7.21 20.31 -0.85
C GLY A 55 -7.89 20.88 0.40
N GLN A 56 -7.37 21.98 0.98
CA GLN A 56 -8.00 22.66 2.11
C GLN A 56 -9.37 23.25 1.75
N ALA A 57 -9.52 23.81 0.55
CA ALA A 57 -10.80 24.36 0.08
C ALA A 57 -11.85 23.26 -0.14
N LEU A 58 -11.46 22.14 -0.76
CA LEU A 58 -12.29 20.96 -0.94
C LEU A 58 -12.71 20.35 0.40
N LEU A 59 -11.78 20.22 1.35
CA LEU A 59 -12.05 19.70 2.69
C LEU A 59 -12.99 20.62 3.50
N ALA A 60 -12.91 21.93 3.31
CA ALA A 60 -13.84 22.87 3.94
C ALA A 60 -15.29 22.63 3.48
N ALA A 61 -15.48 22.35 2.18
CA ALA A 61 -16.79 22.04 1.58
C ALA A 61 -17.27 20.61 1.87
N TYR A 62 -16.36 19.68 2.19
CA TYR A 62 -16.70 18.32 2.56
C TYR A 62 -17.52 18.27 3.85
N THR A 63 -18.61 17.50 3.80
CA THR A 63 -19.47 17.19 4.95
C THR A 63 -19.31 15.72 5.25
N PRO A 64 -18.68 15.35 6.38
CA PRO A 64 -18.52 13.96 6.77
C PRO A 64 -19.88 13.25 6.87
N PRO A 65 -19.96 11.96 6.47
CA PRO A 65 -21.10 11.10 6.80
C PRO A 65 -21.38 11.10 8.31
N ALA A 66 -22.66 10.99 8.68
CA ALA A 66 -23.11 11.16 10.06
C ALA A 66 -22.59 10.08 11.03
N ASP A 67 -22.38 8.86 10.52
CA ASP A 67 -21.73 7.76 11.21
C ASP A 67 -20.26 8.09 11.51
N ILE A 68 -19.49 8.53 10.51
CA ILE A 68 -18.09 8.93 10.69
C ILE A 68 -17.94 10.13 11.63
N ALA A 69 -18.79 11.13 11.52
CA ALA A 69 -18.79 12.27 12.44
C ALA A 69 -19.16 11.85 13.88
N GLY A 70 -19.98 10.81 14.03
CA GLY A 70 -20.35 10.22 15.32
C GLY A 70 -19.21 9.46 16.00
N ASP A 71 -18.25 8.98 15.22
CA ASP A 71 -17.07 8.24 15.69
C ASP A 71 -15.90 9.15 16.13
N VAL A 72 -16.09 10.47 16.11
CA VAL A 72 -15.11 11.43 16.63
C VAL A 72 -15.07 11.34 18.16
N VAL A 73 -13.94 10.87 18.69
CA VAL A 73 -13.71 10.75 20.14
C VAL A 73 -12.80 11.88 20.60
N THR A 74 -13.30 12.70 21.52
CA THR A 74 -12.50 13.71 22.23
C THR A 74 -12.05 13.19 23.59
N ASN A 75 -10.89 13.67 24.06
CA ASN A 75 -10.17 13.14 25.23
C ASN A 75 -9.91 11.63 25.14
N TYR A 76 -9.47 11.17 23.96
CA TYR A 76 -9.18 9.75 23.72
C TYR A 76 -8.22 9.18 24.78
N SER A 77 -8.66 8.12 25.46
CA SER A 77 -7.95 7.50 26.59
C SER A 77 -7.25 6.19 26.23
N GLY A 78 -7.29 5.77 24.96
CA GLY A 78 -6.61 4.57 24.48
C GLY A 78 -5.11 4.77 24.23
N PRO A 79 -4.42 3.75 23.67
CA PRO A 79 -3.00 3.82 23.40
C PRO A 79 -2.64 4.91 22.38
N SER A 80 -1.43 5.48 22.50
CA SER A 80 -0.92 6.42 21.50
C SER A 80 -0.58 5.72 20.18
N PHE A 81 -0.60 6.47 19.06
CA PHE A 81 -0.12 5.97 17.77
C PHE A 81 1.27 5.30 17.88
N ASN A 82 2.21 5.92 18.62
CA ASN A 82 3.56 5.38 18.80
C ASN A 82 3.59 4.02 19.53
N SER A 83 2.60 3.75 20.40
CA SER A 83 2.49 2.45 21.06
C SER A 83 2.17 1.33 20.06
N TYR A 84 1.48 1.67 18.96
CA TYR A 84 1.19 0.74 17.87
C TYR A 84 2.36 0.61 16.88
N VAL A 85 3.11 1.68 16.62
CA VAL A 85 4.29 1.64 15.74
C VAL A 85 5.36 0.69 16.29
N GLY A 86 5.68 0.77 17.58
CA GLY A 86 6.71 -0.08 18.19
C GLY A 86 8.06 0.03 17.45
N THR A 87 8.61 -1.10 16.99
CA THR A 87 9.86 -1.16 16.22
C THR A 87 9.65 -1.37 14.71
N SER A 88 8.47 -1.04 14.18
CA SER A 88 8.03 -1.38 12.81
C SER A 88 8.83 -0.73 11.67
N GLY A 89 9.76 0.17 11.98
CA GLY A 89 10.56 0.87 10.97
C GLY A 89 9.82 1.97 10.21
N LEU A 90 8.58 2.31 10.61
CA LEU A 90 7.82 3.42 10.02
C LEU A 90 8.61 4.73 10.14
N GLN A 91 8.95 5.33 9.00
CA GLN A 91 9.65 6.62 8.94
C GLN A 91 8.62 7.76 9.05
N SER A 92 8.06 7.93 10.25
CA SER A 92 6.87 8.77 10.45
C SER A 92 7.15 10.11 11.14
N ALA A 93 6.54 11.20 10.68
CA ALA A 93 6.40 12.41 11.50
C ALA A 93 5.38 12.22 12.64
N CYS A 94 4.52 11.20 12.56
CA CYS A 94 3.62 10.79 13.64
C CYS A 94 4.34 10.03 14.78
N SER A 95 5.63 9.72 14.63
CA SER A 95 6.44 9.04 15.66
C SER A 95 6.90 9.96 16.80
N GLY A 96 6.93 11.29 16.59
CA GLY A 96 7.58 12.24 17.51
C GLY A 96 6.78 12.60 18.79
N SER A 97 5.46 12.49 18.74
CA SER A 97 4.46 12.63 19.82
C SER A 97 3.11 12.71 19.10
N THR A 98 2.10 11.91 19.37
CA THR A 98 1.15 12.24 20.44
C THR A 98 0.05 11.17 20.52
N VAL A 99 -0.37 10.89 21.75
CA VAL A 99 -1.77 10.59 22.06
C VAL A 99 -2.57 11.76 21.48
N SER A 100 -3.23 11.59 20.33
CA SER A 100 -4.14 12.64 19.87
C SER A 100 -5.27 12.71 20.89
N THR A 101 -5.56 13.90 21.44
CA THR A 101 -6.74 14.06 22.30
C THR A 101 -8.02 13.86 21.52
N THR A 102 -7.97 13.99 20.18
CA THR A 102 -9.10 13.74 19.30
C THR A 102 -8.73 12.72 18.24
N VAL A 103 -9.46 11.62 18.14
CA VAL A 103 -9.30 10.62 17.07
C VAL A 103 -10.65 10.38 16.42
N VAL A 104 -10.65 9.75 15.25
CA VAL A 104 -11.85 9.12 14.69
C VAL A 104 -11.71 7.62 14.93
N ASP A 105 -12.53 7.05 15.81
CA ASP A 105 -12.51 5.64 16.21
C ASP A 105 -13.64 4.86 15.54
N ALA A 106 -13.54 4.75 14.21
CA ALA A 106 -14.51 4.09 13.35
C ALA A 106 -14.46 2.56 13.50
N PRO A 107 -15.42 1.78 12.97
CA PRO A 107 -15.50 0.34 13.19
C PRO A 107 -14.21 -0.43 12.89
N ASP A 108 -13.57 -0.18 11.75
CA ASP A 108 -12.43 -0.94 11.23
C ASP A 108 -11.11 -0.13 11.22
N VAL A 109 -11.15 1.17 11.52
CA VAL A 109 -9.97 2.05 11.58
C VAL A 109 -10.02 3.02 12.76
N ILE A 110 -8.85 3.27 13.37
CA ILE A 110 -8.63 4.42 14.25
C ILE A 110 -7.70 5.42 13.57
N VAL A 111 -8.15 6.66 13.41
CA VAL A 111 -7.42 7.72 12.73
C VAL A 111 -6.86 8.73 13.72
N PHE A 112 -5.53 8.81 13.78
CA PHE A 112 -4.74 9.81 14.47
C PHE A 112 -4.33 10.93 13.52
N SER A 113 -3.87 12.06 14.07
CA SER A 113 -3.38 13.19 13.30
C SER A 113 -1.98 13.62 13.73
N ALA A 114 -1.13 13.95 12.75
CA ALA A 114 0.08 14.74 12.92
C ALA A 114 -0.13 16.13 12.29
N GLY A 115 -0.86 16.99 13.01
CA GLY A 115 -1.08 18.39 12.62
C GLY A 115 -2.15 18.62 11.52
N ALA A 116 -2.85 17.57 11.10
CA ALA A 116 -4.02 17.64 10.25
C ALA A 116 -5.29 17.99 11.06
N SER A 117 -6.30 18.57 10.40
CA SER A 117 -7.59 18.89 11.00
C SER A 117 -8.42 17.65 11.35
N VAL A 118 -9.44 17.81 12.22
CA VAL A 118 -10.40 16.73 12.51
C VAL A 118 -11.15 16.31 11.24
N LYS A 119 -11.56 17.26 10.39
CA LYS A 119 -12.16 16.95 9.09
C LYS A 119 -11.28 16.08 8.20
N ALA A 120 -9.95 16.25 8.24
CA ALA A 120 -9.05 15.40 7.48
C ALA A 120 -8.99 13.97 8.05
N GLN A 121 -9.12 13.81 9.38
CA GLN A 121 -9.24 12.50 10.01
C GLN A 121 -10.57 11.83 9.62
N GLU A 122 -11.68 12.59 9.66
CA GLU A 122 -13.01 12.12 9.26
C GLU A 122 -13.01 11.69 7.79
N LEU A 123 -12.43 12.48 6.87
CA LEU A 123 -12.31 12.09 5.45
C LEU A 123 -11.51 10.78 5.29
N ALA A 124 -10.41 10.63 6.00
CA ALA A 124 -9.59 9.42 5.90
C ALA A 124 -10.32 8.19 6.45
N ALA A 125 -11.08 8.34 7.54
CA ALA A 125 -11.96 7.29 8.05
C ALA A 125 -13.06 6.95 7.04
N ASP A 126 -13.74 7.94 6.47
CA ASP A 126 -14.77 7.75 5.44
C ASP A 126 -14.22 7.01 4.20
N GLN A 127 -13.10 7.47 3.65
CA GLN A 127 -12.47 6.82 2.50
C GLN A 127 -11.99 5.40 2.84
N PHE A 128 -11.54 5.15 4.07
CA PHE A 128 -11.17 3.80 4.50
C PHE A 128 -12.40 2.89 4.58
N GLU A 129 -13.40 3.26 5.38
CA GLU A 129 -14.59 2.47 5.69
C GLU A 129 -15.49 2.26 4.47
N ASN A 130 -15.73 3.33 3.70
CA ASN A 130 -16.75 3.34 2.65
C ASN A 130 -16.21 3.12 1.24
N GLN A 131 -14.88 3.20 1.03
CA GLN A 131 -14.29 3.03 -0.31
C GLN A 131 -13.20 1.95 -0.32
N ALA A 132 -12.17 2.10 0.49
CA ALA A 132 -11.02 1.20 0.48
C ALA A 132 -11.40 -0.21 0.94
N LEU A 133 -12.05 -0.32 2.09
CA LEU A 133 -12.40 -1.59 2.70
C LEU A 133 -13.33 -2.45 1.81
N PRO A 134 -14.45 -1.95 1.26
CA PRO A 134 -15.26 -2.72 0.30
C PRO A 134 -14.47 -3.13 -0.94
N THR A 135 -13.62 -2.25 -1.47
CA THR A 135 -12.81 -2.51 -2.68
C THR A 135 -11.80 -3.63 -2.43
N VAL A 136 -11.02 -3.54 -1.35
CA VAL A 136 -9.99 -4.53 -0.98
C VAL A 136 -10.64 -5.88 -0.64
N ARG A 137 -11.72 -5.88 0.15
CA ARG A 137 -12.46 -7.11 0.49
C ARG A 137 -12.99 -7.81 -0.78
N THR A 138 -13.53 -7.04 -1.72
CA THR A 138 -14.04 -7.59 -2.98
C THR A 138 -12.91 -8.12 -3.85
N ALA A 139 -11.84 -7.35 -4.04
CA ALA A 139 -10.73 -7.71 -4.91
C ALA A 139 -10.02 -8.99 -4.45
N LEU A 140 -9.77 -9.13 -3.15
CA LEU A 140 -9.04 -10.26 -2.57
C LEU A 140 -9.95 -11.37 -2.00
N ALA A 141 -11.28 -11.24 -2.14
CA ALA A 141 -12.26 -12.13 -1.53
C ALA A 141 -12.01 -12.37 -0.02
N LEU A 142 -11.82 -11.26 0.71
CA LEU A 142 -11.60 -11.32 2.15
C LEU A 142 -12.92 -11.47 2.91
N PRO A 143 -12.94 -12.28 3.98
CA PRO A 143 -14.08 -12.31 4.88
C PRO A 143 -14.24 -10.96 5.60
N THR A 144 -15.42 -10.71 6.16
CA THR A 144 -15.66 -9.56 7.04
C THR A 144 -15.14 -9.77 8.47
N THR A 145 -14.62 -10.96 8.78
CA THR A 145 -14.05 -11.34 10.09
C THR A 145 -12.73 -12.08 9.94
N GLY A 146 -11.79 -11.87 10.85
CA GLY A 146 -10.47 -12.53 10.84
C GLY A 146 -9.42 -11.87 9.94
N THR A 147 -9.57 -10.58 9.64
CA THR A 147 -8.58 -9.73 8.93
C THR A 147 -8.23 -8.50 9.79
N ALA A 148 -7.22 -7.71 9.39
CA ALA A 148 -6.71 -6.51 10.11
C ALA A 148 -7.76 -5.46 10.51
N PHE A 149 -8.92 -5.53 9.88
CA PHE A 149 -10.05 -4.61 9.90
C PHE A 149 -11.34 -5.43 10.03
N ASP A 150 -11.57 -6.02 11.20
CA ASP A 150 -12.75 -6.85 11.47
C ASP A 150 -13.59 -6.39 12.67
N GLY A 151 -13.47 -5.12 13.04
CA GLY A 151 -14.10 -4.53 14.21
C GLY A 151 -13.42 -4.84 15.53
N GLN A 152 -12.71 -5.97 15.65
CA GLN A 152 -11.89 -6.31 16.83
C GLN A 152 -10.44 -5.93 16.62
N ASN A 153 -9.92 -6.21 15.43
CA ASN A 153 -8.64 -5.72 14.94
C ASN A 153 -8.95 -4.53 14.05
N LYS A 154 -8.41 -3.36 14.40
CA LYS A 154 -8.56 -2.12 13.63
C LYS A 154 -7.21 -1.74 13.03
N VAL A 155 -7.25 -1.18 11.84
CA VAL A 155 -6.09 -0.50 11.26
C VAL A 155 -5.83 0.78 12.05
N VAL A 156 -4.57 1.01 12.40
CA VAL A 156 -4.15 2.24 13.07
C VAL A 156 -3.58 3.17 12.01
N LEU A 157 -4.30 4.24 11.69
CA LEU A 157 -3.93 5.18 10.64
C LEU A 157 -3.52 6.52 11.25
N CYS A 158 -2.44 7.12 10.76
CA CYS A 158 -2.12 8.53 11.00
C CYS A 158 -2.26 9.34 9.72
N VAL A 159 -3.01 10.43 9.75
CA VAL A 159 -2.97 11.46 8.70
C VAL A 159 -1.96 12.54 9.05
N ASP A 160 -1.03 12.79 8.13
CA ASP A 160 0.12 13.67 8.32
C ASP A 160 0.08 14.83 7.32
N LYS A 161 0.08 16.05 7.85
CA LYS A 161 0.05 17.27 7.06
C LYS A 161 1.38 17.56 6.37
N ALA A 162 2.50 17.09 6.92
CA ALA A 162 3.85 17.29 6.38
C ALA A 162 4.28 16.19 5.40
N LEU A 163 3.60 15.04 5.38
CA LEU A 163 3.89 13.98 4.41
C LEU A 163 3.66 14.48 2.97
N GLY A 164 4.41 13.94 2.01
CA GLY A 164 4.44 14.47 0.64
C GLY A 164 5.39 15.67 0.44
N GLN A 165 6.10 16.14 1.48
CA GLN A 165 7.30 16.97 1.29
C GLN A 165 8.47 16.04 1.01
N GLY A 166 9.06 16.11 -0.19
CA GLY A 166 10.29 15.38 -0.46
C GLY A 166 11.36 15.78 0.55
N ILE A 167 11.97 14.83 1.24
CA ILE A 167 13.17 15.10 2.05
C ILE A 167 14.30 15.41 1.04
N GLY A 168 14.41 16.67 0.64
CA GLY A 168 15.61 17.21 0.03
C GLY A 168 15.91 16.98 -1.46
N GLU A 169 15.12 16.32 -2.32
CA GLU A 169 15.44 16.28 -3.77
C GLU A 169 14.28 15.87 -4.73
N THR A 170 14.50 16.14 -6.02
CA THR A 170 13.63 15.97 -7.20
C THR A 170 13.35 14.50 -7.58
N GLY A 171 12.48 13.82 -6.84
CA GLY A 171 12.02 12.47 -7.18
C GLY A 171 10.97 11.94 -6.21
N THR A 172 9.70 12.13 -6.55
CA THR A 172 8.49 11.55 -5.93
C THR A 172 8.44 11.48 -4.40
N ALA A 173 7.81 12.47 -3.78
CA ALA A 173 7.55 12.47 -2.35
C ALA A 173 6.62 11.31 -1.95
N ILE A 174 7.01 10.55 -0.91
CA ILE A 174 6.18 9.53 -0.28
C ILE A 174 4.86 10.18 0.18
N THR A 175 3.72 9.62 -0.24
CA THR A 175 2.38 10.09 0.16
C THR A 175 1.62 9.13 1.07
N GLY A 176 2.12 7.90 1.21
CA GLY A 176 1.57 6.88 2.07
C GLY A 176 2.66 5.88 2.47
N GLN A 177 2.49 5.24 3.62
CA GLN A 177 3.30 4.11 4.07
C GLN A 177 2.44 3.19 4.92
N THR A 178 2.67 1.88 4.78
CA THR A 178 2.07 0.87 5.63
C THR A 178 3.12 -0.11 6.09
N VAL A 179 3.10 -0.46 7.38
CA VAL A 179 4.03 -1.41 7.99
C VAL A 179 3.32 -2.30 9.00
N LEU A 180 3.95 -3.40 9.40
CA LEU A 180 3.47 -4.22 10.51
C LEU A 180 3.92 -3.64 11.86
N GLY A 181 2.98 -3.17 12.67
CA GLY A 181 3.18 -2.70 14.05
C GLY A 181 2.73 -3.73 15.09
N LEU A 182 2.44 -3.25 16.31
CA LEU A 182 1.94 -4.05 17.42
C LEU A 182 0.51 -3.60 17.78
N PRO A 183 -0.52 -4.47 17.74
CA PRO A 183 -0.48 -5.88 17.37
C PRO A 183 -0.66 -6.17 15.86
N GLY A 184 -0.82 -5.14 15.00
CA GLY A 184 -1.17 -5.33 13.59
C GLY A 184 -0.72 -4.16 12.70
N PRO A 185 -1.28 -4.03 11.49
CA PRO A 185 -0.84 -3.04 10.51
C PRO A 185 -1.06 -1.60 10.97
N VAL A 186 -0.06 -0.77 10.69
CA VAL A 186 -0.07 0.66 10.96
C VAL A 186 0.15 1.40 9.65
N MET A 187 -0.68 2.40 9.40
CA MET A 187 -0.69 3.21 8.19
C MET A 187 -0.36 4.67 8.50
N GLN A 188 0.26 5.34 7.54
CA GLN A 188 0.41 6.79 7.52
C GLN A 188 0.06 7.31 6.12
N LEU A 189 -0.73 8.38 6.05
CA LEU A 189 -1.18 8.98 4.80
C LEU A 189 -0.97 10.50 4.82
N MET A 190 -0.73 11.09 3.64
CA MET A 190 -0.78 12.53 3.47
C MET A 190 -2.22 13.00 3.74
N SER A 191 -2.41 14.02 4.57
CA SER A 191 -3.73 14.58 4.84
C SER A 191 -4.24 15.43 3.66
N ALA A 192 -5.56 15.52 3.49
CA ALA A 192 -6.17 16.36 2.45
C ALA A 192 -5.87 17.87 2.61
N ASP A 193 -5.66 18.31 3.85
CA ASP A 193 -5.28 19.69 4.18
C ASP A 193 -3.76 19.92 4.15
N SER A 194 -2.98 18.96 3.67
CA SER A 194 -1.55 19.12 3.42
C SER A 194 -1.30 20.27 2.43
N PRO A 195 -0.27 21.11 2.65
CA PRO A 195 0.19 22.05 1.64
C PRO A 195 0.67 21.35 0.35
N ASN A 196 0.97 20.05 0.39
CA ASN A 196 1.45 19.29 -0.78
C ASN A 196 0.31 18.69 -1.61
N PHE A 197 -0.95 18.83 -1.18
CA PHE A 197 -2.09 18.26 -1.89
C PHE A 197 -2.11 18.68 -3.37
N ASP A 198 -1.90 19.98 -3.64
CA ASP A 198 -1.97 20.51 -5.01
C ASP A 198 -0.77 20.07 -5.85
N THR A 199 0.39 19.83 -5.23
CA THR A 199 1.54 19.25 -5.93
C THR A 199 1.28 17.80 -6.29
N ARG A 200 0.62 17.05 -5.41
CA ARG A 200 0.33 15.63 -5.63
C ARG A 200 -0.85 15.41 -6.57
N TYR A 201 -1.85 16.28 -6.50
CA TYR A 201 -3.12 16.21 -7.21
C TYR A 201 -3.43 17.55 -7.92
N PRO A 202 -2.58 17.99 -8.88
CA PRO A 202 -2.65 19.33 -9.48
C PRO A 202 -3.91 19.62 -10.28
N SER A 203 -4.75 18.61 -10.52
CA SER A 203 -6.01 18.75 -11.26
C SER A 203 -7.21 18.18 -10.50
N ALA A 204 -7.07 17.92 -9.20
CA ALA A 204 -8.18 17.41 -8.40
C ALA A 204 -9.29 18.46 -8.28
N THR A 205 -10.51 18.07 -8.62
CA THR A 205 -11.73 18.85 -8.41
C THR A 205 -12.61 18.26 -7.29
N SER A 206 -12.23 17.10 -6.76
CA SER A 206 -12.86 16.44 -5.60
C SER A 206 -11.80 15.75 -4.73
N LEU A 207 -12.21 15.38 -3.51
CA LEU A 207 -11.37 14.62 -2.57
C LEU A 207 -11.23 13.13 -2.97
N ASP A 208 -12.01 12.66 -3.94
CA ASP A 208 -11.91 11.28 -4.48
C ASP A 208 -10.56 11.03 -5.14
N ALA A 209 -9.81 12.08 -5.50
CA ALA A 209 -8.43 11.96 -5.96
C ALA A 209 -7.51 11.25 -4.95
N MET A 210 -7.86 11.25 -3.66
CA MET A 210 -7.13 10.53 -2.61
C MET A 210 -7.56 9.08 -2.45
N ALA A 211 -8.74 8.68 -2.93
CA ALA A 211 -9.28 7.34 -2.70
C ALA A 211 -8.33 6.22 -3.18
N PRO A 212 -7.66 6.31 -4.36
CA PRO A 212 -6.68 5.30 -4.77
C PRO A 212 -5.51 5.15 -3.80
N LEU A 213 -5.05 6.23 -3.17
CA LEU A 213 -3.99 6.16 -2.15
C LEU A 213 -4.49 5.42 -0.90
N VAL A 214 -5.70 5.70 -0.45
CA VAL A 214 -6.28 4.98 0.70
C VAL A 214 -6.49 3.50 0.38
N VAL A 215 -6.96 3.16 -0.82
CA VAL A 215 -7.10 1.77 -1.29
C VAL A 215 -5.75 1.06 -1.37
N HIS A 216 -4.72 1.74 -1.90
CA HIS A 216 -3.36 1.21 -2.02
C HIS A 216 -2.80 0.79 -0.65
N GLU A 217 -2.78 1.73 0.30
CA GLU A 217 -2.24 1.45 1.64
C GLU A 217 -3.12 0.47 2.43
N SER A 218 -4.44 0.51 2.24
CA SER A 218 -5.34 -0.49 2.85
C SER A 218 -5.11 -1.90 2.29
N THR A 219 -4.67 -2.02 1.03
CA THR A 219 -4.26 -3.31 0.45
C THR A 219 -3.00 -3.83 1.13
N HIS A 220 -2.02 -2.97 1.40
CA HIS A 220 -0.85 -3.34 2.20
C HIS A 220 -1.26 -3.80 3.60
N ALA A 221 -2.16 -3.09 4.28
CA ALA A 221 -2.65 -3.50 5.59
C ALA A 221 -3.30 -4.89 5.55
N ALA A 222 -4.08 -5.18 4.50
CA ALA A 222 -4.67 -6.50 4.30
C ALA A 222 -3.59 -7.58 4.12
N LEU A 223 -2.59 -7.33 3.26
CA LEU A 223 -1.49 -8.26 3.02
C LEU A 223 -0.68 -8.53 4.28
N TYR A 224 -0.32 -7.49 5.05
CA TYR A 224 0.41 -7.65 6.30
C TYR A 224 -0.33 -8.55 7.27
N SER A 225 -1.63 -8.35 7.51
CA SER A 225 -2.37 -9.22 8.43
C SER A 225 -2.60 -10.63 7.90
N LEU A 226 -2.70 -10.81 6.59
CA LEU A 226 -2.75 -12.16 6.01
C LEU A 226 -1.40 -12.89 6.17
N MET A 227 -0.28 -12.15 6.16
CA MET A 227 1.09 -12.67 6.27
C MET A 227 1.62 -12.72 7.71
N GLU A 228 0.94 -12.09 8.67
CA GLU A 228 1.35 -12.07 10.07
C GLU A 228 1.68 -13.47 10.60
N PRO A 229 2.79 -13.63 11.34
CA PRO A 229 3.65 -12.61 11.91
C PRO A 229 4.91 -12.30 11.06
N PHE A 230 4.95 -12.67 9.78
CA PHE A 230 6.20 -12.67 8.99
C PHE A 230 6.54 -11.37 8.26
N GLY A 231 5.77 -10.29 8.47
CA GLY A 231 6.13 -8.95 7.99
C GLY A 231 6.35 -8.87 6.48
N GLY A 232 5.27 -8.90 5.71
CA GLY A 232 5.29 -8.62 4.27
C GLY A 232 5.93 -9.72 3.40
N GLY A 233 5.73 -9.62 2.08
CA GLY A 233 6.36 -10.46 1.06
C GLY A 233 7.35 -9.67 0.22
N GLU A 234 7.69 -10.14 -0.97
CA GLU A 234 8.53 -9.37 -1.89
C GLU A 234 7.89 -8.04 -2.30
N ILE A 235 8.71 -7.00 -2.49
CA ILE A 235 8.26 -5.63 -2.76
C ILE A 235 7.39 -5.55 -4.01
N TRP A 236 7.81 -6.20 -5.12
CA TRP A 236 7.04 -6.18 -6.37
C TRP A 236 5.63 -6.75 -6.18
N PHE A 237 5.50 -7.77 -5.33
CA PHE A 237 4.23 -8.42 -5.06
C PHE A 237 3.33 -7.50 -4.25
N GLN A 238 3.85 -6.91 -3.17
CA GLN A 238 3.09 -6.02 -2.30
C GLN A 238 2.67 -4.76 -3.06
N GLU A 239 3.61 -4.03 -3.67
CA GLU A 239 3.33 -2.77 -4.38
C GLU A 239 2.50 -3.02 -5.64
N GLY A 240 2.80 -4.07 -6.41
CA GLY A 240 2.02 -4.39 -7.59
C GLY A 240 0.60 -4.82 -7.27
N THR A 241 0.38 -5.53 -6.15
CA THR A 241 -0.98 -5.88 -5.70
C THR A 241 -1.74 -4.64 -5.25
N ALA A 242 -1.12 -3.79 -4.43
CA ALA A 242 -1.71 -2.55 -3.95
C ALA A 242 -2.08 -1.61 -5.11
N GLN A 243 -1.18 -1.45 -6.08
CA GLN A 243 -1.40 -0.66 -7.28
C GLN A 243 -2.56 -1.21 -8.12
N THR A 244 -2.61 -2.54 -8.33
CA THR A 244 -3.66 -3.21 -9.12
C THR A 244 -5.03 -3.04 -8.45
N VAL A 245 -5.11 -3.24 -7.13
CA VAL A 245 -6.37 -3.11 -6.36
C VAL A 245 -6.84 -1.66 -6.29
N ALA A 246 -5.91 -0.71 -6.17
CA ALA A 246 -6.19 0.72 -6.20
C ALA A 246 -6.66 1.23 -7.57
N GLY A 247 -6.53 0.43 -8.64
CA GLY A 247 -6.93 0.81 -9.99
C GLY A 247 -6.13 2.00 -10.53
N GLN A 248 -4.86 2.10 -10.11
CA GLN A 248 -3.98 3.17 -10.57
C GLN A 248 -3.46 2.86 -12.00
N SER A 249 -2.77 3.82 -12.61
CA SER A 249 -2.29 3.66 -13.99
C SER A 249 -1.00 2.84 -14.04
N ILE A 250 -1.00 1.77 -14.86
CA ILE A 250 0.21 0.99 -15.21
C ILE A 250 1.26 1.80 -15.97
N GLY A 251 0.89 2.95 -16.56
CA GLY A 251 1.73 3.67 -17.52
C GLY A 251 1.58 3.15 -18.95
N THR A 252 2.52 3.45 -19.83
CA THR A 252 2.53 2.92 -21.21
C THR A 252 3.35 1.63 -21.29
N LYS A 253 3.06 0.79 -22.28
CA LYS A 253 3.85 -0.43 -22.57
C LYS A 253 5.34 -0.12 -22.68
N GLU A 254 5.70 0.95 -23.38
CA GLU A 254 7.09 1.37 -23.56
C GLU A 254 7.74 1.71 -22.22
N SER A 255 7.04 2.44 -21.34
CA SER A 255 7.57 2.80 -20.02
C SER A 255 7.79 1.57 -19.14
N VAL A 256 6.84 0.63 -19.14
CA VAL A 256 6.93 -0.63 -18.38
C VAL A 256 8.10 -1.48 -18.88
N LEU A 257 8.18 -1.69 -20.19
CA LEU A 257 9.24 -2.51 -20.79
C LEU A 257 10.62 -1.87 -20.63
N ALA A 258 10.72 -0.54 -20.68
CA ALA A 258 11.97 0.17 -20.41
C ALA A 258 12.44 -0.04 -18.97
N THR A 259 11.52 0.00 -17.99
CA THR A 259 11.85 -0.28 -16.58
C THR A 259 12.35 -1.72 -16.41
N VAL A 260 11.65 -2.70 -16.97
CA VAL A 260 12.04 -4.13 -16.89
C VAL A 260 13.36 -4.39 -17.60
N GLN A 261 13.65 -3.67 -18.69
CA GLN A 261 14.91 -3.81 -19.41
C GLN A 261 16.07 -3.12 -18.69
N ALA A 262 15.79 -2.08 -17.88
CA ALA A 262 16.81 -1.33 -17.16
C ALA A 262 17.39 -2.08 -15.96
N GLY A 263 16.65 -3.04 -15.40
CA GLY A 263 17.12 -3.84 -14.28
C GLY A 263 16.15 -4.93 -13.87
N ASP A 264 16.63 -5.81 -12.99
CA ASP A 264 15.81 -6.85 -12.41
C ASP A 264 14.84 -6.28 -11.39
N VAL A 265 13.55 -6.24 -11.76
CA VAL A 265 12.48 -5.72 -10.91
C VAL A 265 11.94 -6.78 -9.94
N LEU A 266 12.19 -8.08 -10.19
CA LEU A 266 11.69 -9.17 -9.36
C LEU A 266 12.76 -9.77 -8.45
N ALA A 267 14.02 -9.33 -8.52
CA ALA A 267 15.07 -9.81 -7.63
C ALA A 267 14.63 -9.83 -6.16
N ALA A 268 14.82 -10.96 -5.47
CA ALA A 268 14.48 -11.12 -4.06
C ALA A 268 15.09 -10.02 -3.18
N SER A 269 16.32 -9.60 -3.49
CA SER A 269 17.04 -8.54 -2.79
C SER A 269 16.89 -7.16 -3.44
N ASN A 270 15.88 -6.92 -4.28
CA ASN A 270 15.74 -5.67 -5.03
C ASN A 270 15.61 -4.46 -4.08
N PRO A 271 16.61 -3.56 -4.00
CA PRO A 271 16.54 -2.39 -3.13
C PRO A 271 15.76 -1.25 -3.80
N ASN A 272 15.13 -1.48 -4.96
CA ASN A 272 14.47 -0.44 -5.74
C ASN A 272 13.20 0.03 -5.03
N THR A 273 13.40 1.02 -4.17
CA THR A 273 12.40 1.82 -3.48
C THR A 273 11.88 2.97 -4.34
N ASN A 274 12.36 3.11 -5.59
CA ASN A 274 11.88 4.18 -6.46
C ASN A 274 10.50 3.83 -7.02
N LEU A 275 9.59 4.81 -6.99
CA LEU A 275 8.25 4.70 -7.56
C LEU A 275 8.23 4.43 -9.08
N ASN A 276 9.38 4.49 -9.76
CA ASN A 276 9.50 4.23 -11.19
C ASN A 276 9.21 2.77 -11.58
N ALA A 277 9.26 1.84 -10.63
CA ALA A 277 8.99 0.42 -10.86
C ALA A 277 7.52 0.02 -10.72
N TYR A 278 6.65 0.90 -10.21
CA TYR A 278 5.26 0.56 -9.89
C TYR A 278 4.47 0.06 -11.11
N GLY A 279 4.67 0.69 -12.28
CA GLY A 279 4.04 0.24 -13.51
C GLY A 279 4.48 -1.18 -13.92
N ALA A 280 5.75 -1.55 -13.67
CA ALA A 280 6.25 -2.89 -13.95
C ALA A 280 5.74 -3.92 -12.93
N TYR A 281 5.66 -3.56 -11.64
CA TYR A 281 5.06 -4.40 -10.61
C TYR A 281 3.58 -4.66 -10.90
N GLU A 282 2.82 -3.62 -11.20
CA GLU A 282 1.40 -3.73 -11.56
C GLU A 282 1.20 -4.56 -12.83
N ALA A 283 1.98 -4.30 -13.90
CA ALA A 283 1.90 -5.09 -15.13
C ALA A 283 2.20 -6.57 -14.88
N THR A 284 3.12 -6.88 -13.96
CA THR A 284 3.43 -8.26 -13.54
C THR A 284 2.23 -8.88 -12.84
N LEU A 285 1.59 -8.17 -11.90
CA LEU A 285 0.38 -8.67 -11.22
C LEU A 285 -0.80 -8.82 -12.18
N GLN A 286 -0.99 -7.88 -13.10
CA GLN A 286 -2.01 -7.99 -14.14
C GLN A 286 -1.73 -9.16 -15.07
N TYR A 287 -0.47 -9.44 -15.43
CA TYR A 287 -0.11 -10.64 -16.20
C TYR A 287 -0.54 -11.93 -15.49
N LEU A 288 -0.27 -12.04 -14.18
CA LEU A 288 -0.66 -13.21 -13.40
C LEU A 288 -2.19 -13.34 -13.27
N THR A 289 -2.88 -12.23 -13.04
CA THR A 289 -4.29 -12.24 -12.61
C THR A 289 -5.29 -12.04 -13.74
N SER A 290 -4.90 -11.41 -14.85
CA SER A 290 -5.81 -11.07 -15.94
C SER A 290 -6.21 -12.28 -16.78
N SER A 291 -7.47 -12.30 -17.20
CA SER A 291 -8.01 -13.24 -18.18
C SER A 291 -7.90 -12.72 -19.63
N ALA A 292 -7.29 -11.56 -19.86
CA ALA A 292 -7.05 -11.03 -21.20
C ALA A 292 -6.06 -11.92 -21.97
N PRO A 293 -6.05 -11.88 -23.33
CA PRO A 293 -5.09 -12.65 -24.13
C PRO A 293 -3.64 -12.43 -23.67
N GLY A 294 -2.92 -13.52 -23.45
CA GLY A 294 -1.54 -13.49 -22.95
C GLY A 294 -1.40 -13.45 -21.42
N GLY A 295 -2.46 -13.17 -20.67
CA GLY A 295 -2.48 -13.30 -19.20
C GLY A 295 -2.65 -14.75 -18.74
N LEU A 296 -2.37 -15.03 -17.46
CA LEU A 296 -2.44 -16.37 -16.88
C LEU A 296 -3.81 -16.72 -16.26
N GLY A 297 -4.70 -15.75 -16.07
CA GLY A 297 -6.09 -16.01 -15.70
C GLY A 297 -6.34 -16.44 -14.26
N TYR A 298 -5.39 -16.21 -13.34
CA TYR A 298 -5.61 -16.59 -11.93
C TYR A 298 -6.65 -15.71 -11.23
N GLY A 299 -6.92 -14.49 -11.69
CA GLY A 299 -7.77 -13.54 -10.97
C GLY A 299 -7.15 -13.06 -9.65
N LEU A 300 -7.62 -11.91 -9.14
CA LEU A 300 -7.09 -11.30 -7.92
C LEU A 300 -7.34 -12.15 -6.65
N THR A 301 -8.39 -12.97 -6.65
CA THR A 301 -8.71 -13.84 -5.51
C THR A 301 -7.65 -14.92 -5.26
N ASN A 302 -6.88 -15.33 -6.28
CA ASN A 302 -5.78 -16.27 -6.10
C ASN A 302 -4.59 -15.68 -5.36
N LEU A 303 -4.47 -14.35 -5.26
CA LEU A 303 -3.44 -13.71 -4.45
C LEU A 303 -3.60 -14.07 -2.97
N LYS A 304 -4.84 -14.12 -2.46
CA LYS A 304 -5.13 -14.59 -1.09
C LYS A 304 -4.70 -16.05 -0.88
N ASN A 305 -4.91 -16.91 -1.87
CA ASN A 305 -4.51 -18.32 -1.81
C ASN A 305 -2.98 -18.44 -1.75
N PHE A 306 -2.28 -17.69 -2.59
CA PHE A 306 -0.82 -17.59 -2.56
C PHE A 306 -0.31 -17.13 -1.19
N VAL A 307 -0.85 -16.03 -0.66
CA VAL A 307 -0.46 -15.50 0.66
C VAL A 307 -0.71 -16.52 1.79
N THR A 308 -1.80 -17.28 1.70
CA THR A 308 -2.09 -18.36 2.66
C THR A 308 -1.04 -19.47 2.59
N ALA A 309 -0.66 -19.89 1.38
CA ALA A 309 0.40 -20.88 1.16
C ALA A 309 1.76 -20.37 1.66
N TYR A 310 2.08 -19.11 1.39
CA TYR A 310 3.29 -18.44 1.87
C TYR A 310 3.34 -18.44 3.40
N LYS A 311 2.28 -17.99 4.09
CA LYS A 311 2.23 -17.98 5.55
C LYS A 311 2.43 -19.37 6.16
N ALA A 312 1.85 -20.42 5.55
CA ALA A 312 2.05 -21.78 6.00
C ALA A 312 3.51 -22.26 5.83
N ALA A 313 4.13 -21.96 4.68
CA ALA A 313 5.53 -22.28 4.42
C ALA A 313 6.49 -21.50 5.36
N ALA A 314 6.22 -20.21 5.57
CA ALA A 314 6.97 -19.37 6.48
C ALA A 314 6.83 -19.86 7.94
N MET A 315 5.64 -20.27 8.37
CA MET A 315 5.43 -20.90 9.68
C MET A 315 6.31 -22.13 9.86
N ALA A 316 6.34 -23.02 8.86
CA ALA A 316 7.16 -24.21 8.90
C ALA A 316 8.67 -23.91 8.94
N ALA A 317 9.12 -22.85 8.26
CA ALA A 317 10.53 -22.48 8.19
C ALA A 317 11.02 -21.73 9.44
N CYS A 318 10.18 -20.89 10.03
CA CYS A 318 10.61 -19.84 10.95
C CYS A 318 10.17 -20.05 12.40
N ALA A 319 9.16 -20.89 12.65
CA ALA A 319 8.69 -21.15 14.00
C ALA A 319 9.61 -22.12 14.75
N GLN A 320 10.27 -21.64 15.80
CA GLN A 320 11.22 -22.43 16.59
C GLN A 320 10.82 -22.48 18.06
N PRO A 321 11.06 -23.60 18.78
CA PRO A 321 10.82 -23.66 20.22
C PRO A 321 11.64 -22.62 20.99
N ILE A 322 11.04 -21.97 21.99
CA ILE A 322 11.76 -21.05 22.87
C ILE A 322 12.74 -21.83 23.75
N PRO A 323 14.05 -21.54 23.74
CA PRO A 323 15.00 -22.22 24.61
C PRO A 323 14.71 -21.94 26.09
N ASN A 324 14.89 -22.97 26.94
CA ASN A 324 14.68 -22.85 28.38
C ASN A 324 15.49 -21.70 28.99
N GLY A 325 14.84 -20.85 29.78
CA GLY A 325 15.47 -19.73 30.48
C GLY A 325 15.63 -18.46 29.62
N ILE A 326 15.18 -18.47 28.36
CA ILE A 326 15.12 -17.27 27.52
C ILE A 326 13.70 -16.72 27.52
N ILE A 327 13.58 -15.39 27.63
CA ILE A 327 12.35 -14.65 27.40
C ILE A 327 12.56 -13.86 26.10
N PRO A 328 12.06 -14.33 24.95
CA PRO A 328 12.19 -13.60 23.71
C PRO A 328 11.45 -12.25 23.79
N PRO A 329 11.89 -11.23 23.04
CA PRO A 329 11.13 -10.00 22.87
C PRO A 329 9.72 -10.28 22.31
N ALA A 330 8.76 -9.41 22.62
CA ALA A 330 7.39 -9.52 22.12
C ALA A 330 7.33 -9.62 20.59
N THR A 331 8.18 -8.88 19.88
CA THR A 331 8.29 -8.91 18.41
C THR A 331 8.62 -10.28 17.84
N GLN A 332 9.22 -11.18 18.62
CA GLN A 332 9.51 -12.56 18.20
C GLN A 332 8.44 -13.56 18.58
N THR A 333 7.48 -13.20 19.43
CA THR A 333 6.47 -14.13 19.97
C THR A 333 5.04 -13.77 19.60
N THR A 334 4.77 -12.51 19.23
CA THR A 334 3.48 -12.06 18.70
C THR A 334 3.10 -12.87 17.46
N GLY A 335 1.87 -13.40 17.45
CA GLY A 335 1.33 -14.20 16.34
C GLY A 335 1.90 -15.61 16.20
N MET A 336 2.85 -16.01 17.06
CA MET A 336 3.44 -17.37 17.05
C MET A 336 2.65 -18.35 17.92
N PRO A 337 2.72 -19.66 17.63
CA PRO A 337 2.19 -20.69 18.54
C PRO A 337 2.80 -20.60 19.94
N THR A 338 2.03 -20.94 20.97
CA THR A 338 2.50 -20.91 22.36
C THR A 338 3.78 -21.73 22.54
N GLY A 339 4.79 -21.13 23.16
CA GLY A 339 6.09 -21.77 23.40
C GLY A 339 7.06 -21.71 22.21
N GLN A 340 6.69 -21.03 21.13
CA GLN A 340 7.55 -20.82 19.95
C GLN A 340 7.85 -19.33 19.74
N TYR A 341 8.95 -19.07 19.05
CA TYR A 341 9.33 -17.74 18.58
C TYR A 341 9.64 -17.76 17.08
N ASN A 342 9.47 -16.62 16.43
CA ASN A 342 9.81 -16.39 15.05
C ASN A 342 11.33 -16.16 14.94
N ALA A 343 12.06 -17.18 14.48
CA ALA A 343 13.50 -17.12 14.26
C ALA A 343 13.89 -16.31 13.02
N CYS A 344 12.91 -15.95 12.17
CA CYS A 344 13.11 -15.15 10.97
C CYS A 344 12.81 -13.66 11.17
N VAL A 345 12.54 -13.20 12.40
CA VAL A 345 12.41 -11.76 12.68
C VAL A 345 13.73 -11.07 12.36
N GLY A 346 13.70 -10.23 11.32
CA GLY A 346 14.79 -9.34 10.91
C GLY A 346 14.64 -7.92 11.45
N GLY A 347 15.65 -7.09 11.21
CA GLY A 347 15.53 -5.64 11.39
C GLY A 347 14.73 -5.02 10.24
N ALA A 348 14.32 -3.76 10.40
CA ALA A 348 13.63 -3.01 9.35
C ALA A 348 14.43 -3.03 8.04
N GLY A 349 13.76 -3.37 6.93
CA GLY A 349 14.38 -3.44 5.60
C GLY A 349 15.22 -4.69 5.32
N SER A 350 15.18 -5.70 6.19
CA SER A 350 15.82 -7.01 5.94
C SER A 350 14.78 -8.12 5.89
N ILE A 351 14.80 -8.92 4.83
CA ILE A 351 14.00 -10.15 4.70
C ILE A 351 14.92 -11.33 4.98
N SER A 352 14.46 -12.27 5.79
CA SER A 352 15.19 -13.50 6.08
C SER A 352 15.21 -14.39 4.83
N PRO A 353 16.35 -15.00 4.46
CA PRO A 353 16.41 -15.92 3.30
C PRO A 353 15.44 -17.11 3.40
N GLN A 354 15.09 -17.52 4.62
CA GLN A 354 14.06 -18.54 4.87
C GLN A 354 12.66 -18.07 4.45
N LEU A 355 12.37 -16.78 4.61
CA LEU A 355 11.11 -16.18 4.15
C LEU A 355 11.09 -16.03 2.62
N GLU A 356 12.21 -15.66 2.00
CA GLU A 356 12.35 -15.66 0.54
C GLU A 356 12.08 -17.07 -0.03
N THR A 357 12.77 -18.09 0.50
CA THR A 357 12.56 -19.48 0.08
C THR A 357 11.10 -19.95 0.27
N ALA A 358 10.45 -19.53 1.36
CA ALA A 358 9.05 -19.83 1.61
C ALA A 358 8.11 -19.13 0.61
N PHE A 359 8.44 -17.90 0.21
CA PHE A 359 7.71 -17.15 -0.82
C PHE A 359 7.82 -17.84 -2.18
N ASP A 360 9.03 -18.21 -2.60
CA ASP A 360 9.29 -18.95 -3.84
C ASP A 360 8.53 -20.27 -3.90
N THR A 361 8.61 -21.04 -2.81
CA THR A 361 7.94 -22.34 -2.72
C THR A 361 6.43 -22.18 -2.88
N ALA A 362 5.84 -21.17 -2.22
CA ALA A 362 4.42 -20.89 -2.32
C ALA A 362 4.03 -20.36 -3.71
N PHE A 363 4.89 -19.55 -4.34
CA PHE A 363 4.66 -18.98 -5.66
C PHE A 363 4.65 -20.09 -6.71
N ASN A 364 5.69 -20.92 -6.70
CA ASN A 364 5.88 -22.05 -7.62
C ASN A 364 4.78 -23.11 -7.45
N ALA A 365 4.23 -23.24 -6.23
CA ALA A 365 3.08 -24.08 -5.95
C ALA A 365 1.77 -23.50 -6.50
N THR A 366 1.55 -22.19 -6.39
CA THR A 366 0.29 -21.51 -6.71
C THR A 366 0.15 -21.19 -8.19
N PHE A 367 1.17 -20.58 -8.78
CA PHE A 367 1.12 -20.12 -10.16
C PHE A 367 1.75 -21.15 -11.11
N LYS A 368 1.04 -21.40 -12.20
CA LYS A 368 1.45 -22.24 -13.33
C LYS A 368 1.49 -21.40 -14.58
N ASP A 369 2.43 -21.70 -15.47
CA ASP A 369 2.50 -21.11 -16.78
C ASP A 369 1.34 -21.57 -17.69
N ALA A 370 1.31 -21.05 -18.92
CA ALA A 370 0.26 -21.38 -19.90
C ALA A 370 0.22 -22.87 -20.30
N SER A 371 1.27 -23.66 -20.00
CA SER A 371 1.31 -25.11 -20.23
C SER A 371 0.80 -25.93 -19.04
N GLY A 372 0.51 -25.28 -17.90
CA GLY A 372 0.15 -25.94 -16.64
C GLY A 372 1.36 -26.36 -15.79
N SER A 373 2.59 -26.04 -16.22
CA SER A 373 3.82 -26.31 -15.46
C SER A 373 4.01 -25.25 -14.37
N PRO A 374 4.67 -25.55 -13.23
CA PRO A 374 5.03 -24.53 -12.24
C PRO A 374 5.69 -23.32 -12.88
N LEU A 375 5.14 -22.12 -12.63
CA LEU A 375 5.81 -20.88 -12.97
C LEU A 375 6.83 -20.61 -11.88
N LEU A 376 8.11 -20.75 -12.22
CA LEU A 376 9.20 -20.46 -11.32
C LEU A 376 9.32 -18.95 -11.13
N LEU A 377 9.60 -18.46 -9.91
CA LEU A 377 9.67 -17.02 -9.66
C LEU A 377 11.01 -16.44 -10.11
N HIS A 378 12.10 -16.89 -9.49
CA HIS A 378 13.43 -16.33 -9.69
C HIS A 378 14.28 -17.14 -10.66
N THR A 379 15.28 -16.50 -11.24
CA THR A 379 16.27 -17.09 -12.15
C THR A 379 17.00 -18.25 -11.48
N ALA A 380 17.22 -18.17 -10.17
CA ALA A 380 17.83 -19.23 -9.37
C ALA A 380 17.00 -20.53 -9.37
N ASP A 381 15.68 -20.44 -9.57
CA ASP A 381 14.79 -21.60 -9.61
C ASP A 381 14.90 -22.38 -10.92
N GLY A 382 15.26 -21.70 -12.03
CA GLY A 382 15.45 -22.34 -13.34
C GLY A 382 15.29 -21.41 -14.54
N SER A 383 15.58 -21.96 -15.73
CA SER A 383 15.70 -21.17 -16.97
C SER A 383 14.39 -20.57 -17.51
N ASN A 384 13.22 -21.03 -17.07
CA ASN A 384 11.90 -20.52 -17.47
C ASN A 384 11.22 -19.70 -16.36
N SER A 385 12.00 -19.11 -15.46
CA SER A 385 11.49 -18.27 -14.38
C SER A 385 10.78 -17.01 -14.90
N LEU A 386 9.85 -16.49 -14.11
CA LEU A 386 9.18 -15.23 -14.38
C LEU A 386 10.19 -14.10 -14.44
N GLU A 387 11.13 -14.02 -13.49
CA GLU A 387 12.22 -13.04 -13.45
C GLU A 387 13.03 -13.04 -14.76
N SER A 388 13.54 -14.20 -15.19
CA SER A 388 14.38 -14.30 -16.39
C SER A 388 13.64 -14.03 -17.72
N THR A 389 12.30 -14.17 -17.72
CA THR A 389 11.48 -14.06 -18.94
C THR A 389 10.48 -12.91 -18.91
N LEU A 390 10.54 -12.04 -17.90
CA LEU A 390 9.53 -11.03 -17.62
C LEU A 390 9.29 -10.10 -18.81
N TYR A 391 10.37 -9.57 -19.39
CA TYR A 391 10.29 -8.67 -20.55
C TYR A 391 9.49 -9.30 -21.70
N GLN A 392 9.79 -10.56 -22.04
CA GLN A 392 9.11 -11.26 -23.14
C GLN A 392 7.62 -11.48 -22.83
N ARG A 393 7.31 -11.88 -21.59
CA ARG A 393 5.92 -12.12 -21.15
C ARG A 393 5.11 -10.84 -21.16
N LEU A 394 5.64 -9.76 -20.59
CA LEU A 394 4.95 -8.47 -20.57
C LEU A 394 4.84 -7.85 -21.96
N SER A 395 5.85 -8.01 -22.82
CA SER A 395 5.79 -7.50 -24.20
C SER A 395 4.69 -8.18 -25.02
N ALA A 396 4.43 -9.47 -24.77
CA ALA A 396 3.34 -10.20 -25.41
C ALA A 396 1.95 -9.90 -24.80
N PHE A 397 1.90 -9.58 -23.51
CA PHE A 397 0.65 -9.35 -22.76
C PHE A 397 0.12 -7.92 -22.89
N LEU A 398 0.99 -6.91 -22.76
CA LEU A 398 0.60 -5.51 -22.73
C LEU A 398 0.12 -5.04 -24.12
N PRO A 399 -0.95 -4.22 -24.18
CA PRO A 399 -1.59 -3.79 -25.42
C PRO A 399 -0.70 -2.93 -26.32
#